data_AF-A0A3E0X0S6-F1
#
_entry.id   AF-A0A3E0X0S6-F1
#
_cell.length_a   1.000
_cell.length_b   1.000
_cell.length_c   1.000
_cell.angle_alpha   90.00
_cell.angle_beta   90.00
_cell.angle_gamma   90.00
#
_symmetry.space_group_name_H-M   'P 1'
#
loop_
_entity.id
_entity.type
_entity.pdbx_description
1 polymer ?
#
loop_
_entity_poly.entity_id
_entity_poly.type
_entity_poly.pdbx_seq_one_letter_code
_entity_poly.pdbx_strand_id
1 'polypeptide(L)'
;MPRIRHAVLGLLLVITAQIAHGEPRDDFSRLDQDVRALKQDVLELNRDLRILEEELLFPANTRLAVFLSADVGELFRLDSVQVRLNDQVVANYLYTPEEVDALNRGGVQRLYLGNVRNGEHELTAFFVGYGPHGREYRRATSVNLEKTSEPAYIELRIQDSQRTHQPEFLVEHWESERR
;
A
#
# COMPACT_ATOMS: atom_id res chain seq x y z
N MET A 1 105.64 11.96 31.11
CA MET A 1 105.26 13.40 31.20
C MET A 1 104.03 13.63 30.31
N PRO A 2 103.10 14.51 30.69
CA PRO A 2 101.68 14.18 30.95
C PRO A 2 100.74 14.89 29.91
N ARG A 3 99.42 14.67 29.73
CA ARG A 3 98.32 14.04 30.48
C ARG A 3 97.26 13.44 29.53
N ILE A 4 96.89 12.21 29.84
CA ILE A 4 95.59 11.56 29.59
C ILE A 4 94.53 12.23 30.47
N ARG A 5 93.36 12.60 29.93
CA ARG A 5 92.15 12.90 30.72
C ARG A 5 90.86 12.61 29.93
N HIS A 6 90.18 11.52 30.34
CA HIS A 6 88.75 11.22 30.22
C HIS A 6 88.24 10.76 28.83
N ALA A 7 88.31 9.47 28.52
CA ALA A 7 87.42 8.39 28.98
C ALA A 7 86.00 8.49 28.40
N VAL A 8 85.74 7.61 27.42
CA VAL A 8 84.61 6.67 27.42
C VAL A 8 83.34 7.19 28.09
N LEU A 9 82.50 7.91 27.35
CA LEU A 9 81.07 8.03 27.64
C LEU A 9 80.36 8.51 26.38
N GLY A 10 79.49 7.66 25.81
CA GLY A 10 78.78 7.98 24.57
C GLY A 10 78.41 6.79 23.69
N LEU A 11 78.71 5.56 24.11
CA LEU A 11 78.01 4.36 23.64
C LEU A 11 76.60 4.35 24.26
N LEU A 12 75.70 5.26 23.85
CA LEU A 12 74.25 5.15 24.14
C LEU A 12 73.36 6.16 23.37
N LEU A 13 73.57 6.36 22.07
CA LEU A 13 72.61 6.98 21.14
C LEU A 13 73.23 6.78 19.76
N VAL A 14 72.83 5.84 18.92
CA VAL A 14 71.72 5.93 17.98
C VAL A 14 71.48 4.52 17.44
N ILE A 15 70.66 3.72 18.15
CA ILE A 15 70.07 2.45 17.64
C ILE A 15 68.59 2.67 17.27
N THR A 16 68.15 3.90 17.02
CA THR A 16 66.76 4.17 16.62
C THR A 16 66.70 5.08 15.40
N ALA A 17 67.02 4.52 14.24
CA ALA A 17 66.67 5.10 12.94
C ALA A 17 66.26 4.01 11.94
N GLN A 18 65.43 3.08 12.41
CA GLN A 18 64.65 2.14 11.59
C GLN A 18 63.31 1.99 12.29
N ILE A 19 62.35 2.88 12.01
CA ILE A 19 60.92 2.63 11.76
C ILE A 19 60.35 3.93 11.15
N ALA A 20 60.67 4.20 9.89
CA ALA A 20 59.80 5.02 9.04
C ALA A 20 58.82 4.06 8.35
N HIS A 21 57.79 3.63 9.09
CA HIS A 21 56.61 3.01 8.49
C HIS A 21 55.65 4.13 8.07
N GLY A 22 55.57 4.43 6.78
CA GLY A 22 54.29 4.82 6.17
C GLY A 22 53.47 3.54 5.97
N GLU A 23 52.14 3.49 6.07
CA GLU A 23 51.11 4.52 6.25
C GLU A 23 49.89 3.88 6.93
N PRO A 24 49.26 4.51 7.94
CA PRO A 24 47.87 4.25 8.31
C PRO A 24 46.90 5.32 7.74
N ARG A 25 47.39 6.30 6.98
CA ARG A 25 46.63 7.51 6.63
C ARG A 25 45.54 7.27 5.58
N ASP A 26 45.73 6.30 4.69
CA ASP A 26 44.76 5.98 3.62
C ASP A 26 43.52 5.23 4.15
N ASP A 27 43.69 4.32 5.10
CA ASP A 27 42.57 3.56 5.69
C ASP A 27 41.64 4.46 6.52
N PHE A 28 42.19 5.41 7.28
CA PHE A 28 41.38 6.39 8.00
C PHE A 28 40.62 7.33 7.05
N SER A 29 41.25 7.74 5.95
CA SER A 29 40.60 8.59 4.93
C SER A 29 39.45 7.87 4.22
N ARG A 30 39.61 6.58 3.89
CA ARG A 30 38.56 5.73 3.32
C ARG A 30 37.42 5.47 4.29
N LEU A 31 37.73 5.12 5.54
CA LEU A 31 36.72 4.93 6.58
C LEU A 31 35.91 6.21 6.84
N ASP A 32 36.57 7.38 6.83
CA ASP A 32 35.88 8.67 6.95
C ASP A 32 35.00 8.98 5.73
N GLN A 33 35.38 8.54 4.53
CA GLN A 33 34.56 8.66 3.33
C GLN A 33 33.32 7.75 3.42
N ASP A 34 33.48 6.50 3.85
CA ASP A 34 32.39 5.55 4.02
C ASP A 34 31.39 6.00 5.10
N VAL A 35 31.89 6.54 6.21
CA VAL A 35 31.05 7.11 7.28
C VAL A 35 30.29 8.35 6.78
N ARG A 36 30.90 9.17 5.90
CA ARG A 36 30.22 10.32 5.29
C ARG A 36 29.14 9.89 4.29
N ALA A 37 29.41 8.87 3.48
CA ALA A 37 28.43 8.29 2.57
C ALA A 37 27.23 7.70 3.34
N LEU A 38 27.49 6.88 4.35
CA LEU A 38 26.42 6.29 5.17
C LEU A 38 25.57 7.36 5.89
N LYS A 39 26.19 8.44 6.37
CA LYS A 39 25.44 9.57 6.94
C LYS A 39 24.56 10.25 5.92
N GLN A 40 25.02 10.37 4.68
CA GLN A 40 24.26 10.96 3.60
C GLN A 40 23.06 10.07 3.24
N ASP A 41 23.26 8.76 3.12
CA ASP A 41 22.20 7.78 2.84
C ASP A 41 21.15 7.75 3.95
N VAL A 42 21.57 7.82 5.23
CA VAL A 42 20.64 7.90 6.37
C VAL A 42 19.86 9.21 6.35
N LEU A 43 20.47 10.32 5.94
CA LEU A 43 19.76 11.60 5.82
C LEU A 43 18.78 11.61 4.64
N GLU A 44 19.14 10.98 3.53
CA GLU A 44 18.27 10.77 2.37
C GLU A 44 17.08 9.89 2.75
N LEU A 45 17.33 8.72 3.35
CA LEU A 45 16.29 7.82 3.82
C LEU A 45 15.37 8.47 4.85
N ASN A 46 15.90 9.26 5.80
CA ASN A 46 15.05 9.99 6.74
C ASN A 46 14.20 11.07 6.05
N ARG A 47 14.68 11.70 4.98
CA ARG A 47 13.88 12.65 4.20
C ARG A 47 12.80 11.93 3.41
N ASP A 48 13.13 10.82 2.77
CA ASP A 48 12.18 10.00 2.01
C ASP A 48 11.10 9.42 2.94
N LEU A 49 11.49 8.92 4.11
CA LEU A 49 10.56 8.49 5.15
C LEU A 49 9.68 9.64 5.64
N ARG A 50 10.23 10.84 5.84
CA ARG A 50 9.44 12.02 6.25
C ARG A 50 8.47 12.48 5.19
N ILE A 51 8.85 12.45 3.91
CA ILE A 51 7.96 12.73 2.78
C ILE A 51 6.84 11.69 2.72
N LEU A 52 7.19 10.42 2.87
CA LEU A 52 6.21 9.32 2.91
C LEU A 52 5.26 9.45 4.11
N GLU A 53 5.76 9.87 5.28
CA GLU A 53 4.94 10.18 6.46
C GLU A 53 4.01 11.39 6.20
N GLU A 54 4.51 12.48 5.63
CA GLU A 54 3.71 13.67 5.30
C GLU A 54 2.60 13.34 4.27
N GLU A 55 2.89 12.52 3.25
CA GLU A 55 1.89 12.01 2.29
C GLU A 55 0.81 11.14 2.95
N LEU A 56 1.17 10.32 3.96
CA LEU A 56 0.23 9.49 4.71
C LEU A 56 -0.60 10.30 5.73
N LEU A 57 -0.04 11.39 6.27
CA LEU A 57 -0.67 12.20 7.34
C LEU A 57 -1.68 13.23 6.81
N PHE A 58 -1.57 13.66 5.55
CA PHE A 58 -2.50 14.63 4.94
C PHE A 58 -3.00 14.21 3.55
N PRO A 59 -3.68 13.07 3.40
CA PRO A 59 -4.27 12.73 2.11
C PRO A 59 -5.36 13.75 1.79
N ALA A 60 -5.08 14.65 0.85
CA ALA A 60 -6.10 15.43 0.17
C ALA A 60 -6.97 14.42 -0.61
N ASN A 61 -8.02 13.93 0.05
CA ASN A 61 -9.17 13.22 -0.51
C ASN A 61 -8.92 11.92 -1.30
N THR A 62 -7.97 11.08 -0.89
CA THR A 62 -7.74 9.75 -1.50
C THR A 62 -8.79 8.67 -1.11
N ARG A 63 -10.04 9.07 -0.85
CA ARG A 63 -11.10 8.16 -0.39
C ARG A 63 -11.67 7.33 -1.54
N LEU A 64 -11.89 6.05 -1.28
CA LEU A 64 -12.70 5.15 -2.09
C LEU A 64 -13.90 4.70 -1.26
N ALA A 65 -15.10 4.86 -1.81
CA ALA A 65 -16.32 4.34 -1.24
C ALA A 65 -16.96 3.35 -2.22
N VAL A 66 -17.32 2.17 -1.70
CA VAL A 66 -17.97 1.10 -2.49
C VAL A 66 -19.35 0.86 -1.93
N PHE A 67 -20.34 0.90 -2.81
CA PHE A 67 -21.75 0.73 -2.49
C PHE A 67 -22.31 -0.50 -3.19
N LEU A 68 -23.36 -1.05 -2.61
CA LEU A 68 -24.17 -2.10 -3.18
C LEU A 68 -25.62 -1.64 -3.25
N SER A 69 -26.21 -1.79 -4.43
CA SER A 69 -27.64 -1.71 -4.66
C SER A 69 -28.12 -2.99 -5.35
N ALA A 70 -29.37 -3.37 -5.08
CA ALA A 70 -29.99 -4.52 -5.71
C ALA A 70 -31.43 -4.17 -6.08
N ASP A 71 -31.80 -4.50 -7.32
CA ASP A 71 -33.17 -4.43 -7.82
C ASP A 71 -33.45 -5.77 -8.53
N VAL A 72 -33.57 -6.80 -7.70
CA VAL A 72 -33.80 -8.18 -8.13
C VAL A 72 -35.14 -8.66 -7.60
N GLY A 73 -35.89 -9.34 -8.47
CA GLY A 73 -37.15 -9.98 -8.12
C GLY A 73 -36.88 -11.38 -7.58
N GLU A 74 -37.35 -12.39 -8.30
CA GLU A 74 -37.22 -13.79 -7.88
C GLU A 74 -36.00 -14.50 -8.47
N LEU A 75 -35.22 -13.86 -9.35
CA LEU A 75 -34.15 -14.55 -10.09
C LEU A 75 -32.85 -14.70 -9.30
N PHE A 76 -32.64 -13.86 -8.29
CA PHE A 76 -31.45 -13.92 -7.44
C PHE A 76 -31.72 -13.37 -6.04
N ARG A 77 -31.45 -14.19 -5.03
CA ARG A 77 -31.42 -13.78 -3.63
C ARG A 77 -29.97 -13.69 -3.19
N LEU A 78 -29.54 -12.48 -2.84
CA LEU A 78 -28.20 -12.26 -2.31
C LEU A 78 -28.02 -12.97 -0.96
N ASP A 79 -26.87 -13.60 -0.76
CA ASP A 79 -26.49 -14.25 0.49
C ASP A 79 -25.21 -13.60 1.05
N SER A 80 -24.21 -13.39 0.20
CA SER A 80 -22.97 -12.73 0.62
C SER A 80 -22.33 -11.90 -0.47
N VAL A 81 -21.56 -10.90 -0.04
CA VAL A 81 -20.66 -10.13 -0.90
C VAL A 81 -19.27 -10.06 -0.28
N GLN A 82 -18.26 -10.35 -1.09
CA GLN A 82 -16.87 -10.10 -0.78
C GLN A 82 -16.29 -9.10 -1.77
N VAL A 83 -15.70 -8.02 -1.27
CA VAL A 83 -15.00 -7.02 -2.07
C VAL A 83 -13.51 -7.18 -1.86
N ARG A 84 -12.78 -7.25 -2.97
CA ARG A 84 -11.32 -7.22 -3.00
C ARG A 84 -10.81 -5.98 -3.71
N LEU A 85 -9.73 -5.42 -3.18
CA LEU A 85 -8.96 -4.36 -3.81
C LEU A 85 -7.53 -4.88 -3.98
N ASN A 86 -7.05 -4.99 -5.22
CA ASN A 86 -5.74 -5.58 -5.57
C ASN A 86 -5.53 -6.93 -4.87
N ASP A 87 -6.47 -7.86 -5.06
CA ASP A 87 -6.52 -9.18 -4.44
C ASP A 87 -6.65 -9.24 -2.90
N GLN A 88 -6.65 -8.10 -2.20
CA GLN A 88 -6.83 -8.04 -0.76
C GLN A 88 -8.30 -7.89 -0.41
N VAL A 89 -8.81 -8.73 0.50
CA VAL A 89 -10.19 -8.62 0.98
C VAL A 89 -10.34 -7.37 1.84
N VAL A 90 -11.14 -6.41 1.36
CA VAL A 90 -11.42 -5.14 2.05
C VAL A 90 -12.81 -5.10 2.68
N ALA A 91 -13.74 -5.94 2.20
CA ALA A 91 -15.05 -6.13 2.81
C ALA A 91 -15.56 -7.56 2.58
N ASN A 92 -16.29 -8.09 3.55
CA ASN A 92 -16.99 -9.37 3.45
C ASN A 92 -18.25 -9.31 4.30
N TYR A 93 -19.42 -9.50 3.69
CA TYR A 93 -20.72 -9.34 4.36
C TYR A 93 -21.64 -10.52 4.06
N LEU A 94 -22.38 -10.97 5.08
CA LEU A 94 -23.47 -11.94 4.97
C LEU A 94 -24.78 -11.22 5.22
N TYR A 95 -25.78 -11.46 4.37
CA TYR A 95 -27.05 -10.77 4.41
C TYR A 95 -28.13 -11.56 5.13
N THR A 96 -28.95 -10.88 5.93
CA THR A 96 -30.22 -11.44 6.38
C THR A 96 -31.32 -11.22 5.33
N PRO A 97 -32.40 -12.03 5.34
CA PRO A 97 -33.53 -11.82 4.44
C PRO A 97 -34.10 -10.40 4.48
N GLU A 98 -34.18 -9.79 5.68
CA GLU A 98 -34.71 -8.44 5.86
C GLU A 98 -33.81 -7.37 5.23
N GLU A 99 -32.49 -7.58 5.23
CA GLU A 99 -31.53 -6.69 4.59
C GLU A 99 -31.58 -6.80 3.07
N VAL A 100 -31.71 -8.02 2.53
CA VAL A 100 -31.93 -8.25 1.09
C VAL A 100 -33.22 -7.56 0.66
N ASP A 101 -34.29 -7.73 1.43
CA ASP A 101 -35.57 -7.06 1.15
C ASP A 101 -35.44 -5.53 1.20
N ALA A 102 -34.59 -4.99 2.08
CA ALA A 102 -34.31 -3.56 2.13
C ALA A 102 -33.55 -3.08 0.88
N LEU A 103 -32.54 -3.83 0.42
CA LEU A 103 -31.83 -3.53 -0.82
C LEU A 103 -32.79 -3.53 -2.02
N ASN A 104 -33.61 -4.57 -2.15
CA ASN A 104 -34.60 -4.71 -3.24
C ASN A 104 -35.64 -3.59 -3.28
N ARG A 105 -35.87 -2.88 -2.18
CA ARG A 105 -36.75 -1.69 -2.12
C ARG A 105 -36.02 -0.39 -2.46
N GLY A 106 -34.83 -0.46 -3.06
CA GLY A 106 -33.99 0.69 -3.38
C GLY A 106 -33.05 1.10 -2.25
N GLY A 107 -32.81 0.21 -1.28
CA GLY A 107 -31.79 0.41 -0.27
C GLY A 107 -30.40 0.39 -0.91
N VAL A 108 -29.50 1.23 -0.39
CA VAL A 108 -28.09 1.25 -0.79
C VAL A 108 -27.25 1.02 0.45
N GLN A 109 -26.38 0.01 0.40
CA GLN A 109 -25.45 -0.26 1.48
C GLN A 109 -24.05 0.16 1.10
N ARG A 110 -23.34 0.82 2.03
CA ARG A 110 -21.90 1.06 1.90
C ARG A 110 -21.12 -0.14 2.40
N LEU A 111 -20.46 -0.85 1.48
CA LEU A 111 -19.64 -2.04 1.77
C LEU A 111 -18.24 -1.68 2.27
N TYR A 112 -17.65 -0.63 1.69
CA TYR A 112 -16.30 -0.21 2.01
C TYR A 112 -16.19 1.32 1.99
N LEU A 113 -15.40 1.85 2.91
CA LEU A 113 -14.97 3.24 2.93
C LEU A 113 -13.54 3.27 3.47
N GLY A 114 -12.59 3.65 2.64
CA GLY A 114 -11.18 3.69 3.03
C GLY A 114 -10.34 4.56 2.12
N ASN A 115 -9.07 4.70 2.49
CA ASN A 115 -8.10 5.42 1.68
C ASN A 115 -7.41 4.45 0.72
N VAL A 116 -7.26 4.87 -0.53
CA VAL A 116 -6.61 4.12 -1.59
C VAL A 116 -5.62 5.06 -2.26
N ARG A 117 -4.39 4.60 -2.50
CA ARG A 117 -3.33 5.43 -3.09
C ARG A 117 -3.72 5.87 -4.50
N ASN A 118 -3.04 6.88 -5.03
CA ASN A 118 -3.23 7.25 -6.43
C ASN A 118 -2.62 6.17 -7.35
N GLY A 119 -3.21 6.03 -8.54
CA GLY A 119 -2.81 5.08 -9.59
C GLY A 119 -3.80 3.95 -9.79
N GLU A 120 -3.39 2.98 -10.60
CA GLU A 120 -4.21 1.86 -11.06
C GLU A 120 -4.51 0.87 -9.92
N HIS A 121 -5.79 0.54 -9.76
CA HIS A 121 -6.27 -0.41 -8.78
C HIS A 121 -7.36 -1.31 -9.37
N GLU A 122 -7.28 -2.60 -9.08
CA GLU A 122 -8.34 -3.54 -9.45
C GLU A 122 -9.30 -3.74 -8.28
N LEU A 123 -10.58 -3.47 -8.51
CA LEU A 123 -11.65 -3.81 -7.58
C LEU A 123 -12.44 -4.99 -8.12
N THR A 124 -12.48 -6.08 -7.36
CA THR A 124 -13.26 -7.28 -7.70
C THR A 124 -14.29 -7.56 -6.62
N ALA A 125 -15.56 -7.67 -7.00
CA ALA A 125 -16.63 -8.05 -6.10
C ALA A 125 -17.15 -9.46 -6.45
N PHE A 126 -17.22 -10.32 -5.44
CA PHE A 126 -17.78 -11.65 -5.52
C PHE A 126 -19.14 -11.68 -4.82
N PHE A 127 -20.16 -12.08 -5.56
CA PHE A 127 -21.53 -12.25 -5.10
C PHE A 127 -21.85 -13.73 -5.01
N VAL A 128 -22.36 -14.15 -3.86
CA VAL A 128 -22.94 -15.48 -3.67
C VAL A 128 -24.41 -15.29 -3.31
N GLY A 129 -25.25 -16.13 -3.90
CA GLY A 129 -26.67 -16.11 -3.64
C GLY A 129 -27.37 -17.34 -4.20
N TYR A 130 -28.69 -17.31 -4.22
CA TYR A 130 -29.53 -18.41 -4.67
C TYR A 130 -30.49 -17.96 -5.76
N GLY A 131 -30.58 -18.75 -6.84
CA GLY A 131 -31.57 -18.54 -7.90
C GLY A 131 -32.94 -19.20 -7.60
N PRO A 132 -33.92 -19.10 -8.53
CA PRO A 132 -35.35 -19.40 -8.31
C PRO A 132 -35.71 -20.86 -7.98
N HIS A 133 -34.75 -21.74 -7.71
CA HIS A 133 -34.97 -23.13 -7.31
C HIS A 133 -33.97 -23.57 -6.21
N GLY A 134 -33.42 -22.61 -5.46
CA GLY A 134 -32.39 -22.88 -4.44
C GLY A 134 -31.02 -23.25 -5.02
N ARG A 135 -30.82 -23.09 -6.34
CA ARG A 135 -29.51 -23.31 -6.95
C ARG A 135 -28.57 -22.20 -6.50
N GLU A 136 -27.45 -22.58 -5.89
CA GLU A 136 -26.38 -21.65 -5.55
C GLU A 136 -25.84 -20.99 -6.83
N TYR A 137 -25.62 -19.69 -6.76
CA TYR A 137 -25.18 -18.85 -7.83
C TYR A 137 -24.01 -18.00 -7.34
N ARG A 138 -22.88 -18.09 -8.04
CA ARG A 138 -21.66 -17.34 -7.72
C ARG A 138 -21.24 -16.52 -8.93
N ARG A 139 -21.03 -15.22 -8.74
CA ARG A 139 -20.53 -14.32 -9.79
C ARG A 139 -19.47 -13.40 -9.24
N ALA A 140 -18.52 -13.07 -10.11
CA ALA A 140 -17.55 -12.03 -9.87
C ALA A 140 -17.74 -10.94 -10.92
N THR A 141 -17.51 -9.70 -10.52
CA THR A 141 -17.36 -8.56 -11.43
C THR A 141 -16.12 -7.79 -11.02
N SER A 142 -15.38 -7.28 -12.00
CA SER A 142 -14.11 -6.60 -11.79
C SER A 142 -14.09 -5.29 -12.56
N VAL A 143 -13.49 -4.26 -11.96
CA VAL A 143 -13.25 -2.96 -12.59
C VAL A 143 -11.83 -2.49 -12.27
N ASN A 144 -11.15 -1.95 -13.27
CA ASN A 144 -9.92 -1.21 -13.06
C ASN A 144 -10.27 0.25 -12.80
N LEU A 145 -9.77 0.77 -11.69
CA LEU A 145 -9.94 2.14 -11.22
C LEU A 145 -8.60 2.84 -11.32
N GLU A 146 -8.53 3.89 -12.12
CA GLU A 146 -7.40 4.83 -12.07
C GLU A 146 -7.69 5.88 -10.98
N LYS A 147 -7.10 5.69 -9.80
CA LYS A 147 -7.37 6.53 -8.64
C LYS A 147 -6.57 7.84 -8.73
N THR A 148 -7.29 8.97 -8.77
CA THR A 148 -6.68 10.31 -8.71
C THR A 148 -6.67 10.82 -7.26
N SER A 149 -6.28 12.07 -7.02
CA SER A 149 -6.43 12.72 -5.71
C SER A 149 -7.88 13.02 -5.30
N GLU A 150 -8.86 12.83 -6.21
CA GLU A 150 -10.27 13.07 -5.90
C GLU A 150 -10.95 11.82 -5.32
N PRO A 151 -12.00 11.95 -4.47
CA PRO A 151 -12.74 10.80 -3.99
C PRO A 151 -13.35 9.99 -5.13
N ALA A 152 -13.21 8.67 -5.07
CA ALA A 152 -13.82 7.75 -6.01
C ALA A 152 -15.01 7.03 -5.37
N TYR A 153 -16.07 6.83 -6.15
CA TYR A 153 -17.28 6.16 -5.73
C TYR A 153 -17.61 5.05 -6.73
N ILE A 154 -17.71 3.82 -6.23
CA ILE A 154 -18.07 2.65 -7.04
C ILE A 154 -19.40 2.12 -6.53
N GLU A 155 -20.37 1.99 -7.43
CA GLU A 155 -21.61 1.30 -7.16
C GLU A 155 -21.59 -0.08 -7.83
N LEU A 156 -21.76 -1.10 -7.01
CA LEU A 156 -22.03 -2.46 -7.43
C LEU A 156 -23.55 -2.60 -7.51
N ARG A 157 -24.07 -2.92 -8.69
CA ARG A 157 -25.50 -3.03 -8.92
C ARG A 157 -25.87 -4.43 -9.37
N ILE A 158 -26.85 -5.01 -8.69
CA ILE A 158 -27.44 -6.31 -9.08
C ILE A 158 -28.84 -6.04 -9.62
N GLN A 159 -29.14 -6.53 -10.82
CA GLN A 159 -30.45 -6.33 -11.44
C GLN A 159 -30.91 -7.57 -12.20
N ASP A 160 -32.22 -7.77 -12.32
CA ASP A 160 -32.78 -8.87 -13.10
C ASP A 160 -32.97 -8.50 -14.57
N SER A 161 -32.40 -9.31 -15.47
CA SER A 161 -32.53 -9.14 -16.91
C SER A 161 -33.76 -9.88 -17.43
N GLN A 162 -34.83 -9.16 -17.75
CA GLN A 162 -36.03 -9.73 -18.36
C GLN A 162 -35.76 -10.40 -19.71
N ARG A 163 -34.72 -9.96 -20.42
CA ARG A 163 -34.35 -10.50 -21.73
C ARG A 163 -33.63 -11.86 -21.62
N THR A 164 -32.79 -12.03 -20.61
CA THR A 164 -31.96 -13.23 -20.45
C THR A 164 -32.47 -14.16 -19.35
N HIS A 165 -33.48 -13.72 -18.59
CA HIS A 165 -34.00 -14.38 -17.39
C HIS A 165 -32.89 -14.74 -16.39
N GLN A 166 -31.91 -13.84 -16.24
CA GLN A 166 -30.76 -14.02 -15.36
C GLN A 166 -30.42 -12.71 -14.63
N PRO A 167 -29.80 -12.80 -13.44
CA PRO A 167 -29.25 -11.63 -12.78
C PRO A 167 -28.02 -11.09 -13.52
N GLU A 168 -27.94 -9.77 -13.64
CA GLU A 168 -26.80 -9.02 -14.15
C GLU A 168 -26.09 -8.31 -12.99
N PHE A 169 -24.76 -8.26 -13.06
CA PHE A 169 -23.88 -7.67 -12.05
C PHE A 169 -23.08 -6.56 -12.70
N LEU A 170 -23.50 -5.33 -12.45
CA LEU A 170 -22.95 -4.13 -13.07
C LEU A 170 -22.04 -3.40 -12.08
N VAL A 171 -21.06 -2.69 -12.63
CA VAL A 171 -20.21 -1.77 -11.89
C VAL A 171 -20.36 -0.40 -12.52
N GLU A 172 -20.83 0.57 -11.74
CA GLU A 172 -20.95 1.95 -12.15
C GLU A 172 -19.93 2.79 -11.37
N HIS A 173 -19.13 3.57 -12.10
CA HIS A 173 -18.25 4.58 -11.50
C HIS A 173 -18.99 5.91 -11.47
N TRP A 174 -19.13 6.50 -10.29
CA TRP A 174 -19.70 7.83 -10.15
C TRP A 174 -18.56 8.85 -10.10
N GLU A 175 -18.34 9.58 -11.20
CA GLU A 175 -17.61 10.85 -11.13
C GLU A 175 -18.48 11.89 -10.42
N SER A 176 -17.87 12.75 -9.59
CA SER A 176 -18.61 13.68 -8.71
C SER A 176 -19.36 14.81 -9.44
N GLU A 177 -19.64 14.70 -10.73
CA GLU A 177 -20.41 15.67 -11.51
C GLU A 177 -21.91 15.41 -11.42
N ARG A 178 -22.49 15.59 -10.23
CA ARG A 178 -23.89 16.05 -10.11
C ARG A 178 -23.97 17.13 -9.06
N ARG A 179 -23.74 18.37 -9.51
CA ARG A 179 -24.26 19.58 -8.87
C ARG A 179 -25.67 19.87 -9.35
#